data_AF-A0A2E8TYW8-F1
#
_entry.id   AF-A0A2E8TYW8-F1
#
_cell.length_a   1.000
_cell.length_b   1.000
_cell.length_c   1.000
_cell.angle_alpha   90.00
_cell.angle_beta   90.00
_cell.angle_gamma   90.00
#
_symmetry.space_group_name_H-M   'P 1'
#
loop_
_entity.id
_entity.type
_entity.pdbx_description
1 polymer ?
#
loop_
_entity_poly.entity_id
_entity_poly.type
_entity_poly.pdbx_seq_one_letter_code
_entity_poly.pdbx_strand_id
1 'polypeptide(L)'
;MLLAAAGDVHHLSAEAREVFDVSGAGDTVVATISSALAVGASLSNAAKLANVCAGIVVGKAGTAAAYRAEVMAKLRHQDISRVEAKLRSHDQAREQVAVWRRQDFKIGFTNGCFDVLHPGHVSLLHQARAVCDRLVVALNSDASVKRLKGQSRPIQTETARAAVLASLIHVDLCVLFDADTPIDLITVLKPDVLIKGADYTVDQVVGALEVQSWGGQVFLAELKDGFSTTATIARMVESGNGDAS
;
A
#
# COMPACT_ATOMS: atom_id res chain seq x y z
N MET A 1 19.05 7.57 13.17
CA MET A 1 20.07 8.35 12.43
C MET A 1 19.47 9.68 12.02
N LEU A 2 20.15 10.78 12.36
CA LEU A 2 19.80 12.13 11.92
C LEU A 2 20.65 12.49 10.71
N LEU A 3 20.02 12.86 9.60
CA LEU A 3 20.69 13.40 8.42
C LEU A 3 20.35 14.89 8.33
N ALA A 4 21.37 15.72 8.23
CA ALA A 4 21.24 17.12 7.89
C ALA A 4 21.94 17.35 6.54
N ALA A 5 21.18 17.75 5.53
CA ALA A 5 21.72 18.22 4.26
C ALA A 5 20.96 19.50 3.89
N ALA A 6 21.69 20.61 3.70
CA ALA A 6 21.16 21.89 3.22
C ALA A 6 19.90 22.44 3.95
N GLY A 7 19.79 22.22 5.27
CA GLY A 7 18.73 22.79 6.12
C GLY A 7 17.57 21.84 6.44
N ASP A 8 17.44 20.70 5.73
CA ASP A 8 16.40 19.71 6.01
C ASP A 8 16.90 18.62 6.96
N VAL A 9 16.16 18.41 8.06
CA VAL A 9 16.44 17.38 9.06
C VAL A 9 15.55 16.16 8.78
N HIS A 10 16.17 15.06 8.37
CA HIS A 10 15.49 13.78 8.23
C HIS A 10 15.80 12.87 9.40
N HIS A 11 14.76 12.52 10.16
CA HIS A 11 14.84 11.55 11.25
C HIS A 11 14.53 10.14 10.74
N LEU A 12 15.53 9.27 10.73
CA LEU A 12 15.36 7.84 10.44
C LEU A 12 15.43 7.06 11.75
N SER A 13 14.32 6.45 12.17
CA SER A 13 14.26 5.65 13.39
C SER A 13 15.22 4.45 13.30
N ALA A 14 16.01 4.25 14.36
CA ALA A 14 16.84 3.05 14.52
C ALA A 14 15.96 1.87 14.95
N GLU A 15 16.14 0.69 14.36
CA GLU A 15 15.46 -0.53 14.80
C GLU A 15 16.27 -1.17 15.94
N ALA A 16 15.76 -1.11 17.16
CA ALA A 16 16.32 -1.85 18.28
C ALA A 16 15.87 -3.32 18.21
N ARG A 17 16.83 -4.24 18.13
CA ARG A 17 16.64 -5.69 18.29
C ARG A 17 17.33 -6.13 19.59
N GLU A 18 17.13 -7.37 20.03
CA GLU A 18 17.99 -7.97 21.08
C GLU A 18 19.45 -7.84 20.64
N VAL A 19 20.14 -6.91 21.31
CA VAL A 19 21.48 -6.48 20.96
C VAL A 19 22.44 -7.51 21.56
N PHE A 20 23.12 -8.27 20.71
CA PHE A 20 24.20 -9.15 21.17
C PHE A 20 25.51 -8.38 21.31
N ASP A 21 25.85 -7.55 20.31
CA ASP A 21 27.09 -6.76 20.27
C ASP A 21 26.88 -5.52 19.37
N VAL A 22 27.24 -4.32 19.83
CA VAL A 22 27.15 -3.06 19.05
C VAL A 22 28.45 -2.73 18.31
N SER A 23 29.47 -3.57 18.45
CA SER A 23 30.79 -3.37 17.84
C SER A 23 30.69 -3.38 16.31
N GLY A 24 31.25 -2.36 15.65
CA GLY A 24 31.32 -2.26 14.18
C GLY A 24 30.07 -1.71 13.48
N ALA A 25 29.01 -1.34 14.22
CA ALA A 25 27.81 -0.72 13.63
C ALA A 25 28.11 0.63 12.98
N GLY A 26 28.91 1.47 13.64
CA GLY A 26 29.33 2.79 13.12
C GLY A 26 30.17 2.68 11.86
N ASP A 27 31.16 1.79 11.87
CA ASP A 27 32.03 1.53 10.71
C ASP A 27 31.22 1.01 9.52
N THR A 28 30.25 0.12 9.79
CA THR A 28 29.31 -0.39 8.78
C THR A 28 28.49 0.74 8.16
N VAL A 29 28.00 1.70 8.96
CA VAL A 29 27.26 2.85 8.45
C VAL A 29 28.15 3.71 7.55
N VAL A 30 29.35 4.08 8.02
CA VAL A 30 30.27 4.95 7.27
C VAL A 30 30.72 4.27 5.96
N ALA A 31 31.11 2.99 6.02
CA ALA A 31 31.52 2.23 4.86
C ALA A 31 30.38 2.08 3.84
N THR A 32 29.16 1.81 4.31
CA THR A 32 27.99 1.65 3.43
C THR A 32 27.62 2.96 2.75
N ILE A 33 27.55 4.07 3.50
CA ILE A 33 27.23 5.39 2.94
C ILE A 33 28.30 5.79 1.93
N SER A 34 29.59 5.67 2.29
CA SER A 34 30.70 6.03 1.40
C SER A 34 30.67 5.24 0.10
N SER A 35 30.45 3.92 0.19
CA SER A 35 30.36 3.05 -0.98
C SER A 35 29.15 3.39 -1.87
N ALA A 36 27.99 3.66 -1.27
CA ALA A 36 26.77 4.01 -2.01
C ALA A 36 26.88 5.38 -2.68
N LEU A 37 27.44 6.38 -2.01
CA LEU A 37 27.67 7.71 -2.58
C LEU A 37 28.72 7.65 -3.71
N ALA A 38 29.77 6.83 -3.57
CA ALA A 38 30.80 6.65 -4.60
C ALA A 38 30.24 6.12 -5.93
N VAL A 39 29.14 5.37 -5.90
CA VAL A 39 28.44 4.88 -7.09
C VAL A 39 27.25 5.76 -7.50
N GLY A 40 27.13 6.97 -6.91
CA GLY A 40 26.12 7.97 -7.28
C GLY A 40 24.74 7.77 -6.65
N ALA A 41 24.60 6.96 -5.60
CA ALA A 41 23.34 6.88 -4.88
C ALA A 41 23.02 8.20 -4.16
N SER A 42 21.73 8.52 -4.01
CA SER A 42 21.32 9.66 -3.17
C SER A 42 21.67 9.39 -1.71
N LEU A 43 21.93 10.45 -0.94
CA LEU A 43 22.21 10.36 0.49
C LEU A 43 21.07 9.63 1.25
N SER A 44 19.82 9.84 0.83
CA SER A 44 18.65 9.13 1.39
C SER A 44 18.72 7.61 1.16
N ASN A 45 19.08 7.18 -0.06
CA ASN A 45 19.20 5.75 -0.36
C ASN A 45 20.44 5.12 0.31
N ALA A 46 21.56 5.85 0.33
CA ALA A 46 22.77 5.44 1.04
C ALA A 46 22.50 5.24 2.54
N ALA A 47 21.76 6.15 3.16
CA ALA A 47 21.36 6.05 4.56
C ALA A 47 20.41 4.89 4.86
N LYS A 48 19.42 4.64 4.00
CA LYS A 48 18.52 3.48 4.14
C LYS A 48 19.29 2.18 4.08
N LEU A 49 20.21 2.05 3.10
CA LEU A 49 21.06 0.88 2.96
C LEU A 49 21.97 0.70 4.19
N ALA A 50 22.57 1.78 4.68
CA ALA A 50 23.41 1.76 5.88
C ALA A 50 22.65 1.31 7.13
N ASN A 51 21.40 1.75 7.31
CA ASN A 51 20.57 1.31 8.43
C ASN A 51 20.28 -0.19 8.38
N VAL A 52 20.04 -0.74 7.18
CA VAL A 52 19.86 -2.19 6.98
C VAL A 52 21.14 -2.96 7.29
N CYS A 53 22.28 -2.52 6.74
CA CYS A 53 23.58 -3.17 6.98
C CYS A 53 23.96 -3.14 8.47
N ALA A 54 23.79 -2.00 9.14
CA ALA A 54 24.08 -1.87 10.57
C ALA A 54 23.18 -2.79 11.41
N GLY A 55 21.88 -2.88 11.11
CA GLY A 55 20.96 -3.78 11.80
C GLY A 55 21.30 -5.27 11.61
N ILE A 56 21.91 -5.64 10.48
CA ILE A 56 22.43 -7.01 10.26
C ILE A 56 23.66 -7.26 11.13
N VAL A 57 24.60 -6.31 11.18
CA VAL A 57 25.86 -6.46 11.92
C VAL A 57 25.64 -6.52 13.42
N VAL A 58 24.76 -5.67 13.97
CA VAL A 58 24.42 -5.66 15.41
C VAL A 58 23.76 -6.96 15.89
N GLY A 59 23.15 -7.71 14.96
CA GLY A 59 22.57 -9.03 15.24
C GLY A 59 23.58 -10.18 15.25
N LYS A 60 24.88 -9.92 15.04
CA LYS A 60 25.95 -10.92 15.00
C LYS A 60 26.93 -10.69 16.15
N ALA A 61 27.57 -11.76 16.61
CA ALA A 61 28.63 -11.66 17.61
C ALA A 61 29.94 -11.17 16.97
N GLY A 62 30.59 -10.18 17.60
CA GLY A 62 31.89 -9.64 17.18
C GLY A 62 31.84 -8.74 15.94
N THR A 63 33.01 -8.37 15.43
CA THR A 63 33.14 -7.58 14.19
C THR A 63 32.72 -8.41 12.98
N ALA A 64 31.49 -8.21 12.51
CA ALA A 64 30.92 -8.94 11.41
C ALA A 64 30.61 -8.02 10.21
N ALA A 65 30.65 -8.59 9.00
CA ALA A 65 30.23 -7.90 7.78
C ALA A 65 28.76 -8.21 7.44
N ALA A 66 28.08 -7.26 6.80
CA ALA A 66 26.79 -7.52 6.15
C ALA A 66 27.03 -8.01 4.71
N TYR A 67 26.73 -9.29 4.44
CA TYR A 67 26.88 -9.85 3.10
C TYR A 67 25.67 -9.52 2.21
N ARG A 68 25.90 -9.43 0.90
CA ARG A 68 24.85 -9.12 -0.10
C ARG A 68 23.59 -9.98 0.07
N ALA A 69 23.74 -11.29 0.29
CA ALA A 69 22.60 -12.19 0.45
C ALA A 69 21.72 -11.82 1.65
N GLU A 70 22.34 -11.39 2.76
CA GLU A 70 21.66 -11.00 3.99
C GLU A 70 20.96 -9.65 3.84
N VAL A 71 21.63 -8.69 3.21
CA VAL A 71 21.05 -7.38 2.89
C VAL A 71 19.81 -7.56 1.99
N MET A 72 19.93 -8.37 0.94
CA MET A 72 18.81 -8.66 0.04
C MET A 72 17.68 -9.42 0.75
N ALA A 73 17.99 -10.38 1.62
CA ALA A 73 16.99 -11.10 2.39
C ALA A 73 16.25 -10.18 3.37
N LYS A 74 16.98 -9.28 4.06
CA LYS A 74 16.40 -8.32 4.99
C LYS A 74 15.52 -7.29 4.28
N LEU A 75 15.96 -6.76 3.14
CA LEU A 75 15.14 -5.85 2.32
C LEU A 75 13.84 -6.52 1.86
N ARG A 76 13.92 -7.76 1.34
CA ARG A 76 12.72 -8.53 0.95
C ARG A 76 11.78 -8.77 2.12
N HIS A 77 12.32 -9.13 3.29
CA HIS A 77 11.51 -9.32 4.50
C HIS A 77 10.85 -8.01 4.95
N GLN A 78 11.53 -6.87 4.83
CA GLN A 78 10.93 -5.56 5.13
C GLN A 78 9.79 -5.23 4.18
N ASP A 79 9.94 -5.54 2.89
CA ASP A 79 8.87 -5.32 1.91
C ASP A 79 7.64 -6.19 2.22
N ILE A 80 7.84 -7.48 2.52
CA ILE A 80 6.74 -8.39 2.92
C ILE A 80 6.07 -7.87 4.20
N SER A 81 6.85 -7.52 5.22
CA SER A 81 6.33 -7.00 6.49
C SER A 81 5.56 -5.69 6.31
N ARG A 82 5.96 -4.82 5.37
CA ARG A 82 5.23 -3.60 5.04
C ARG A 82 3.90 -3.88 4.35
N VAL A 83 3.85 -4.87 3.46
CA VAL A 83 2.60 -5.30 2.81
C VAL A 83 1.64 -5.86 3.85
N GLU A 84 2.11 -6.76 4.72
CA GLU A 84 1.31 -7.31 5.82
C GLU A 84 0.83 -6.20 6.78
N ALA A 85 1.68 -5.21 7.07
CA ALA A 85 1.32 -4.08 7.94
C ALA A 85 0.20 -3.18 7.37
N LYS A 86 -0.07 -3.23 6.07
CA LYS A 86 -1.20 -2.51 5.45
C LYS A 86 -2.49 -3.32 5.45
N LEU A 87 -2.44 -4.66 5.56
CA LEU A 87 -3.62 -5.49 5.64
C LEU A 87 -4.09 -5.57 7.08
N ARG A 88 -5.29 -5.07 7.37
CA ARG A 88 -5.80 -4.96 8.75
C ARG A 88 -7.21 -5.48 8.88
N SER A 89 -7.53 -5.99 10.08
CA SER A 89 -8.91 -6.25 10.48
C SER A 89 -9.70 -4.95 10.64
N HIS A 90 -11.02 -5.05 10.79
CA HIS A 90 -11.88 -3.87 10.97
C HIS A 90 -11.54 -3.06 12.22
N ASP A 91 -11.28 -3.74 13.34
CA ASP A 91 -10.88 -3.08 14.60
C ASP A 91 -9.52 -2.39 14.47
N GLN A 92 -8.53 -3.08 13.89
CA GLN A 92 -7.21 -2.51 13.66
C GLN A 92 -7.26 -1.32 12.69
N ALA A 93 -8.12 -1.39 11.67
CA ALA A 93 -8.35 -0.29 10.75
C ALA A 93 -8.94 0.93 11.46
N ARG A 94 -9.93 0.73 12.33
CA ARG A 94 -10.52 1.79 13.16
C ARG A 94 -9.47 2.45 14.05
N GLU A 95 -8.63 1.66 14.71
CA GLU A 95 -7.54 2.16 15.56
C GLU A 95 -6.53 2.97 14.74
N GLN A 96 -6.11 2.46 13.59
CA GLN A 96 -5.14 3.13 12.72
C GLN A 96 -5.70 4.45 12.14
N VAL A 97 -6.97 4.46 11.73
CA VAL A 97 -7.66 5.67 11.27
C VAL A 97 -7.77 6.68 12.40
N ALA A 98 -8.06 6.25 13.64
CA ALA A 98 -8.09 7.15 14.79
C ALA A 98 -6.70 7.76 15.09
N VAL A 99 -5.62 7.01 14.89
CA VAL A 99 -4.25 7.56 14.96
C VAL A 99 -4.04 8.64 13.91
N TRP A 100 -4.42 8.38 12.65
CA TRP A 100 -4.26 9.35 11.56
C TRP A 100 -5.07 10.62 11.78
N ARG A 101 -6.28 10.52 12.32
CA ARG A 101 -7.09 11.70 12.69
C ARG A 101 -6.42 12.57 13.74
N ARG A 102 -5.80 11.97 14.77
CA ARG A 102 -5.06 12.72 15.80
C ARG A 102 -3.80 13.41 15.23
N GLN A 103 -3.38 13.02 14.04
CA GLN A 103 -2.27 13.61 13.29
C GLN A 103 -2.78 14.59 12.21
N ASP A 104 -4.08 14.93 12.24
CA ASP A 104 -4.74 15.82 11.28
C ASP A 104 -4.60 15.38 9.81
N PHE A 105 -4.40 14.09 9.56
CA PHE A 105 -4.38 13.57 8.20
C PHE A 105 -5.79 13.47 7.61
N LYS A 106 -5.93 13.92 6.36
CA LYS A 106 -7.13 13.74 5.55
C LYS A 106 -7.22 12.30 5.06
N ILE A 107 -8.30 11.61 5.42
CA ILE A 107 -8.50 10.19 5.15
C ILE A 107 -9.41 9.99 3.93
N GLY A 108 -8.84 9.39 2.89
CA GLY A 108 -9.58 8.91 1.74
C GLY A 108 -10.04 7.46 1.92
N PHE A 109 -11.18 7.13 1.35
CA PHE A 109 -11.71 5.78 1.31
C PHE A 109 -12.18 5.44 -0.10
N THR A 110 -11.77 4.28 -0.59
CA THR A 110 -12.33 3.69 -1.81
C THR A 110 -12.60 2.21 -1.58
N ASN A 111 -13.42 1.63 -2.45
CA ASN A 111 -13.71 0.20 -2.40
C ASN A 111 -13.97 -0.38 -3.79
N GLY A 112 -13.72 -1.68 -3.90
CA GLY A 112 -14.02 -2.45 -5.10
C GLY A 112 -13.51 -3.89 -5.01
N CYS A 113 -13.80 -4.66 -6.05
CA CYS A 113 -13.35 -6.05 -6.13
C CYS A 113 -11.86 -6.18 -6.49
N PHE A 114 -11.33 -5.26 -7.31
CA PHE A 114 -9.93 -5.27 -7.79
C PHE A 114 -9.46 -6.66 -8.27
N ASP A 115 -10.28 -7.34 -9.07
CA ASP A 115 -10.08 -8.75 -9.43
C ASP A 115 -8.77 -8.98 -10.21
N VAL A 116 -8.66 -8.34 -11.38
CA VAL A 116 -7.39 -8.25 -12.11
C VAL A 116 -7.03 -6.77 -12.20
N LEU A 117 -5.92 -6.39 -11.59
CA LEU A 117 -5.44 -5.00 -11.66
C LEU A 117 -5.07 -4.64 -13.09
N HIS A 118 -5.41 -3.42 -13.47
CA HIS A 118 -5.13 -2.85 -14.78
C HIS A 118 -4.84 -1.35 -14.61
N PRO A 119 -4.34 -0.66 -15.66
CA PRO A 119 -3.94 0.74 -15.56
C PRO A 119 -5.05 1.67 -15.03
N GLY A 120 -6.32 1.37 -15.31
CA GLY A 120 -7.47 2.09 -14.76
C GLY A 120 -7.52 2.09 -13.22
N HIS A 121 -7.29 0.93 -12.57
CA HIS A 121 -7.22 0.87 -11.11
C HIS A 121 -6.04 1.65 -10.55
N VAL A 122 -4.87 1.58 -11.20
CA VAL A 122 -3.68 2.33 -10.78
C VAL A 122 -3.93 3.84 -10.89
N SER A 123 -4.55 4.28 -11.99
CA SER A 123 -4.97 5.68 -12.19
C SER A 123 -5.96 6.15 -11.13
N LEU A 124 -6.99 5.33 -10.83
CA LEU A 124 -7.96 5.61 -9.76
C LEU A 124 -7.27 5.80 -8.41
N LEU A 125 -6.38 4.89 -8.02
CA LEU A 125 -5.67 4.96 -6.73
C LEU A 125 -4.69 6.14 -6.68
N HIS A 126 -4.07 6.49 -7.80
CA HIS A 126 -3.22 7.66 -7.92
C HIS A 126 -4.02 8.96 -7.70
N GLN A 127 -5.15 9.11 -8.39
CA GLN A 127 -6.05 10.26 -8.21
C GLN A 127 -6.62 10.31 -6.78
N ALA A 128 -6.99 9.15 -6.21
CA ALA A 128 -7.46 9.06 -4.83
C ALA A 128 -6.42 9.60 -3.85
N ARG A 129 -5.13 9.28 -4.04
CA ARG A 129 -4.05 9.81 -3.20
C ARG A 129 -3.75 11.28 -3.41
N ALA A 130 -4.13 11.87 -4.53
CA ALA A 130 -3.95 13.31 -4.74
C ALA A 130 -4.93 14.16 -3.89
N VAL A 131 -6.04 13.56 -3.44
CA VAL A 131 -7.10 14.27 -2.70
C VAL A 131 -7.16 13.92 -1.21
N CYS A 132 -6.26 13.06 -0.73
CA CYS A 132 -6.15 12.65 0.68
C CYS A 132 -4.70 12.35 1.10
N ASP A 133 -4.41 12.41 2.40
CA ASP A 133 -3.09 12.09 2.95
C ASP A 133 -2.89 10.60 3.20
N ARG A 134 -3.99 9.89 3.52
CA ARG A 134 -4.02 8.46 3.80
C ARG A 134 -5.18 7.80 3.08
N LEU A 135 -4.91 6.75 2.30
CA LEU A 135 -5.96 6.02 1.59
C LEU A 135 -6.22 4.65 2.21
N VAL A 136 -7.49 4.46 2.58
CA VAL A 136 -8.06 3.16 2.92
C VAL A 136 -8.72 2.57 1.67
N VAL A 137 -8.36 1.33 1.34
CA VAL A 137 -9.01 0.54 0.29
C VAL A 137 -9.76 -0.60 0.94
N ALA A 138 -11.09 -0.58 0.85
CA ALA A 138 -11.90 -1.71 1.25
C ALA A 138 -12.07 -2.69 0.07
N LEU A 139 -11.68 -3.94 0.29
CA LEU A 139 -11.68 -4.99 -0.71
C LEU A 139 -12.81 -5.99 -0.44
N ASN A 140 -13.65 -6.24 -1.44
CA ASN A 140 -14.70 -7.26 -1.33
C ASN A 140 -14.09 -8.65 -1.14
N SER A 141 -14.66 -9.44 -0.23
CA SER A 141 -14.35 -10.88 -0.06
C SER A 141 -14.69 -11.69 -1.32
N ASP A 142 -14.18 -12.91 -1.42
CA ASP A 142 -14.51 -13.82 -2.52
C ASP A 142 -16.02 -14.13 -2.55
N ALA A 143 -16.64 -14.29 -1.39
CA ALA A 143 -18.08 -14.54 -1.29
C ALA A 143 -18.90 -13.31 -1.72
N SER A 144 -18.50 -12.10 -1.30
CA SER A 144 -19.09 -10.84 -1.73
C SER A 144 -19.03 -10.67 -3.26
N VAL A 145 -17.86 -10.92 -3.85
CA VAL A 145 -17.69 -10.81 -5.31
C VAL A 145 -18.53 -11.83 -6.06
N LYS A 146 -18.62 -13.08 -5.57
CA LYS A 146 -19.49 -14.11 -6.16
C LYS A 146 -20.96 -13.71 -6.19
N ARG A 147 -21.46 -13.13 -5.09
CA ARG A 147 -22.85 -12.63 -5.03
C ARG A 147 -23.08 -11.46 -5.99
N LEU A 148 -22.11 -10.55 -6.11
CA LEU A 148 -22.24 -9.34 -6.94
C LEU A 148 -22.04 -9.59 -8.45
N LYS A 149 -21.13 -10.50 -8.83
CA LYS A 149 -20.67 -10.68 -10.22
C LYS A 149 -20.88 -12.09 -10.78
N GLY A 150 -21.39 -13.01 -9.97
CA GLY A 150 -21.64 -14.41 -10.33
C GLY A 150 -20.51 -15.36 -9.96
N GLN A 151 -20.78 -16.67 -10.07
CA GLN A 151 -19.92 -17.74 -9.55
C GLN A 151 -18.56 -17.88 -10.25
N SER A 152 -18.42 -17.35 -11.47
CA SER A 152 -17.16 -17.35 -12.22
C SER A 152 -16.18 -16.26 -11.78
N ARG A 153 -16.57 -15.43 -10.79
CA ARG A 153 -15.76 -14.35 -10.21
C ARG A 153 -15.67 -14.51 -8.70
N PRO A 154 -14.58 -14.06 -8.05
CA PRO A 154 -13.39 -13.47 -8.65
C PRO A 154 -12.48 -14.51 -9.31
N ILE A 155 -11.62 -14.08 -10.23
CA ILE A 155 -10.55 -14.91 -10.81
C ILE A 155 -9.43 -15.11 -9.79
N GLN A 156 -9.11 -14.05 -9.04
CA GLN A 156 -8.08 -14.09 -7.99
C GLN A 156 -8.73 -14.15 -6.60
N THR A 157 -8.14 -14.94 -5.71
CA THR A 157 -8.59 -15.02 -4.32
C THR A 157 -8.43 -13.67 -3.61
N GLU A 158 -9.23 -13.44 -2.57
CA GLU A 158 -9.18 -12.22 -1.77
C GLU A 158 -7.80 -11.97 -1.17
N THR A 159 -7.09 -13.03 -0.77
CA THR A 159 -5.71 -12.95 -0.28
C THR A 159 -4.75 -12.44 -1.35
N ALA A 160 -4.86 -12.97 -2.58
CA ALA A 160 -4.02 -12.53 -3.69
C ALA A 160 -4.30 -11.05 -4.05
N ARG A 161 -5.58 -10.69 -4.17
CA ARG A 161 -6.01 -9.32 -4.47
C ARG A 161 -5.55 -8.34 -3.39
N ALA A 162 -5.68 -8.70 -2.11
CA ALA A 162 -5.23 -7.91 -0.98
C ALA A 162 -3.71 -7.71 -0.99
N ALA A 163 -2.93 -8.77 -1.26
CA ALA A 163 -1.48 -8.68 -1.33
C ALA A 163 -1.02 -7.72 -2.43
N VAL A 164 -1.63 -7.79 -3.62
CA VAL A 164 -1.27 -6.88 -4.71
C VAL A 164 -1.68 -5.44 -4.37
N LEU A 165 -2.88 -5.21 -3.84
CA LEU A 165 -3.29 -3.85 -3.43
C LEU A 165 -2.39 -3.26 -2.34
N ALA A 166 -2.05 -4.03 -1.31
CA ALA A 166 -1.16 -3.58 -0.25
C ALA A 166 0.26 -3.30 -0.76
N SER A 167 0.71 -3.95 -1.84
CA SER A 167 2.00 -3.63 -2.48
C SER A 167 2.03 -2.26 -3.17
N LEU A 168 0.86 -1.67 -3.49
CA LEU A 168 0.81 -0.39 -4.19
C LEU A 168 1.19 0.76 -3.24
N ILE A 169 2.05 1.65 -3.73
CA ILE A 169 2.54 2.81 -2.99
C ILE A 169 1.41 3.77 -2.57
N HIS A 170 0.34 3.81 -3.36
CA HIS A 170 -0.82 4.65 -3.13
C HIS A 170 -1.81 4.10 -2.10
N VAL A 171 -1.60 2.88 -1.58
CA VAL A 171 -2.48 2.27 -0.58
C VAL A 171 -1.80 2.30 0.77
N ASP A 172 -2.40 2.99 1.74
CA ASP A 172 -1.91 3.07 3.12
C ASP A 172 -2.53 1.98 4.01
N LEU A 173 -3.75 1.55 3.71
CA LEU A 173 -4.48 0.51 4.46
C LEU A 173 -5.41 -0.27 3.53
N CYS A 174 -5.45 -1.60 3.68
CA CYS A 174 -6.36 -2.49 2.98
C CYS A 174 -7.20 -3.27 4.01
N VAL A 175 -8.52 -3.31 3.80
CA VAL A 175 -9.48 -3.95 4.71
C VAL A 175 -10.42 -4.83 3.91
N LEU A 176 -10.53 -6.12 4.26
CA LEU A 176 -11.48 -7.03 3.62
C LEU A 176 -12.88 -6.85 4.20
N PHE A 177 -13.93 -6.93 3.38
CA PHE A 177 -15.31 -6.95 3.86
C PHE A 177 -16.18 -7.92 3.07
N ASP A 178 -17.12 -8.57 3.77
CA ASP A 178 -18.02 -9.54 3.14
C ASP A 178 -19.34 -8.91 2.66
N ALA A 179 -19.81 -7.83 3.28
CA ALA A 179 -21.10 -7.24 2.94
C ALA A 179 -21.23 -6.86 1.45
N ASP A 180 -22.46 -6.78 0.95
CA ASP A 180 -22.73 -6.41 -0.45
C ASP A 180 -22.38 -4.94 -0.72
N THR A 181 -22.37 -4.11 0.33
CA THR A 181 -21.97 -2.71 0.26
C THR A 181 -20.97 -2.38 1.36
N PRO A 182 -20.10 -1.36 1.16
CA PRO A 182 -19.09 -0.96 2.13
C PRO A 182 -19.63 -0.06 3.25
N ILE A 183 -20.96 0.11 3.38
CA ILE A 183 -21.56 1.18 4.18
C ILE A 183 -21.18 1.11 5.67
N ASP A 184 -21.11 -0.10 6.24
CA ASP A 184 -20.73 -0.29 7.64
C ASP A 184 -19.30 0.18 7.89
N LEU A 185 -18.38 -0.14 6.99
CA LEU A 185 -17.00 0.35 7.07
C LEU A 185 -16.92 1.87 6.90
N ILE A 186 -17.71 2.44 5.98
CA ILE A 186 -17.75 3.90 5.76
C ILE A 186 -18.24 4.61 7.02
N THR A 187 -19.31 4.13 7.65
CA THR A 187 -19.90 4.74 8.85
C THR A 187 -19.04 4.58 10.10
N VAL A 188 -18.26 3.49 10.19
CA VAL A 188 -17.30 3.28 11.28
C VAL A 188 -16.03 4.11 11.10
N LEU A 189 -15.46 4.13 9.89
CA LEU A 189 -14.19 4.82 9.62
C LEU A 189 -14.37 6.32 9.34
N LYS A 190 -15.60 6.75 9.01
CA LYS A 190 -16.03 8.14 8.75
C LYS A 190 -15.08 8.95 7.83
N PRO A 191 -14.68 8.45 6.66
CA PRO A 191 -13.65 9.10 5.84
C PRO A 191 -14.00 10.55 5.46
N ASP A 192 -12.98 11.36 5.24
CA ASP A 192 -13.11 12.75 4.79
C ASP A 192 -13.39 12.83 3.29
N VAL A 193 -12.92 11.84 2.52
CA VAL A 193 -13.18 11.74 1.07
C VAL A 193 -13.58 10.32 0.71
N LEU A 194 -14.73 10.18 0.05
CA LEU A 194 -15.16 8.94 -0.58
C LEU A 194 -14.83 8.97 -2.06
N ILE A 195 -13.94 8.08 -2.50
CA ILE A 195 -13.46 8.03 -3.87
C ILE A 195 -14.11 6.89 -4.65
N LYS A 196 -14.72 7.22 -5.79
CA LYS A 196 -15.25 6.27 -6.78
C LYS A 196 -14.80 6.62 -8.19
N GLY A 197 -14.89 5.66 -9.12
CA GLY A 197 -14.63 5.93 -10.53
C GLY A 197 -15.74 6.77 -11.16
N ALA A 198 -15.42 7.46 -12.26
CA ALA A 198 -16.34 8.34 -12.98
C ALA A 198 -17.53 7.62 -13.64
N ASP A 199 -17.61 6.29 -13.58
CA ASP A 199 -18.77 5.50 -14.02
C ASP A 199 -20.01 5.73 -13.13
N TYR A 200 -19.84 6.34 -11.96
CA TYR A 200 -20.89 6.60 -10.99
C TYR A 200 -21.23 8.08 -10.91
N THR A 201 -22.52 8.40 -10.80
CA THR A 201 -22.95 9.72 -10.32
C THR A 201 -22.93 9.74 -8.78
N VAL A 202 -22.82 10.93 -8.17
CA VAL A 202 -22.68 11.07 -6.70
C VAL A 202 -23.84 10.39 -5.95
N ASP A 203 -25.06 10.47 -6.48
CA ASP A 203 -26.27 9.84 -5.96
C ASP A 203 -26.26 8.30 -6.03
N GLN A 204 -25.43 7.72 -6.89
CA GLN A 204 -25.25 6.27 -7.02
C GLN A 204 -24.14 5.73 -6.10
N VAL A 205 -23.35 6.62 -5.49
CA VAL A 205 -22.25 6.22 -4.62
C VAL A 205 -22.77 5.85 -3.23
N VAL A 206 -22.75 4.56 -2.91
CA VAL A 206 -23.06 4.08 -1.56
C VAL A 206 -22.12 4.72 -0.54
N GLY A 207 -22.69 5.36 0.49
CA GLY A 207 -21.95 6.09 1.52
C GLY A 207 -21.84 7.60 1.28
N ALA A 208 -22.32 8.12 0.15
CA ALA A 208 -22.20 9.54 -0.19
C ALA A 208 -22.94 10.44 0.82
N LEU A 209 -24.20 10.11 1.14
CA LEU A 209 -25.03 10.89 2.07
C LEU A 209 -24.42 10.91 3.47
N GLU A 210 -23.93 9.75 3.92
CA GLU A 210 -23.27 9.59 5.20
C GLU A 210 -22.01 10.45 5.25
N VAL A 211 -21.14 10.33 4.25
CA VAL A 211 -19.89 11.11 4.16
C VAL A 211 -20.16 12.61 4.17
N GLN A 212 -21.15 13.07 3.42
CA GLN A 212 -21.56 14.47 3.41
C GLN A 212 -22.15 14.92 4.75
N SER A 213 -22.85 14.05 5.49
CA SER A 213 -23.48 14.40 6.77
C SER A 213 -22.49 14.83 7.86
N TRP A 214 -21.23 14.41 7.78
CA TRP A 214 -20.15 14.87 8.67
C TRP A 214 -19.16 15.82 8.00
N GLY A 215 -19.53 16.41 6.86
CA GLY A 215 -18.73 17.41 6.15
C GLY A 215 -17.65 16.83 5.22
N GLY A 216 -17.66 15.51 5.00
CA GLY A 216 -16.80 14.86 4.01
C GLY A 216 -17.26 15.12 2.57
N GLN A 217 -16.44 14.70 1.62
CA GLN A 217 -16.63 14.95 0.19
C GLN A 217 -16.67 13.64 -0.61
N VAL A 218 -17.38 13.66 -1.74
CA VAL A 218 -17.30 12.57 -2.73
C VAL A 218 -16.42 13.05 -3.88
N PHE A 219 -15.42 12.25 -4.23
CA PHE A 219 -14.54 12.51 -5.35
C PHE A 219 -14.73 11.43 -6.42
N LEU A 220 -15.08 11.85 -7.63
CA LEU A 220 -15.22 10.97 -8.78
C LEU A 220 -13.95 11.06 -9.62
N ALA A 221 -13.19 9.98 -9.65
CA ALA A 221 -11.93 9.89 -10.39
C ALA A 221 -12.19 9.67 -11.88
N GLU A 222 -11.49 10.42 -12.72
CA GLU A 222 -11.62 10.37 -14.17
C GLU A 222 -11.25 8.98 -14.73
N LEU A 223 -12.08 8.49 -15.64
CA LEU A 223 -11.80 7.27 -16.41
C LEU A 223 -10.75 7.59 -17.47
N LYS A 224 -9.68 6.79 -17.51
CA LYS A 224 -8.73 6.80 -18.62
C LYS A 224 -9.26 5.86 -19.70
N ASP A 225 -9.46 6.38 -20.91
CA ASP A 225 -10.00 5.64 -22.05
C ASP A 225 -9.30 4.28 -22.26
N GLY A 226 -10.09 3.22 -22.48
CA GLY A 226 -9.61 1.91 -22.96
C GLY A 226 -9.17 0.88 -21.92
N PHE A 227 -9.27 1.14 -20.61
CA PHE A 227 -8.75 0.23 -19.57
C PHE A 227 -9.83 -0.30 -18.62
N SER A 228 -10.67 -1.23 -19.10
CA SER A 228 -11.56 -2.03 -18.24
C SER A 228 -11.07 -3.47 -18.10
N THR A 229 -11.31 -4.09 -16.93
CA THR A 229 -11.01 -5.50 -16.65
C THR A 229 -11.68 -6.43 -17.68
N THR A 230 -12.89 -6.09 -18.13
CA THR A 230 -13.65 -6.84 -19.13
C THR A 230 -12.95 -6.83 -20.49
N ALA A 231 -12.40 -5.68 -20.91
CA ALA A 231 -11.68 -5.54 -22.18
C ALA A 231 -10.30 -6.23 -22.17
N THR A 232 -9.67 -6.35 -21.01
CA THR A 232 -8.39 -7.07 -20.87
C THR A 232 -8.59 -8.58 -20.98
N ILE A 233 -9.68 -9.10 -20.38
CA ILE A 233 -10.01 -10.52 -20.44
C ILE A 233 -10.54 -10.91 -21.82
N ALA A 234 -11.35 -10.06 -22.46
CA ALA A 234 -11.79 -10.28 -23.84
C ALA A 234 -10.60 -10.47 -24.79
N ARG A 235 -9.56 -9.63 -24.68
CA ARG A 235 -8.32 -9.76 -25.47
C ARG A 235 -7.54 -11.05 -25.20
N MET A 236 -7.53 -11.55 -23.96
CA MET A 236 -6.90 -12.83 -23.63
C MET A 236 -7.64 -14.03 -24.22
N VAL A 237 -8.98 -13.97 -24.29
CA VAL A 237 -9.81 -15.02 -24.90
C VAL A 237 -9.70 -15.01 -26.42
N GLU A 238 -9.63 -13.83 -27.05
CA GLU A 238 -9.40 -13.72 -28.51
C GLU A 238 -8.02 -14.24 -28.93
N SER A 239 -6.99 -14.04 -28.10
CA SER A 239 -5.63 -14.52 -28.39
C SER A 239 -5.46 -16.05 -28.21
N GLY A 240 -6.38 -16.72 -27.50
CA GLY A 240 -6.34 -18.17 -27.28
C GLY A 240 -7.03 -19.01 -28.36
N ASN A 241 -7.82 -18.38 -29.26
CA ASN A 241 -8.50 -19.06 -30.36
C ASN A 241 -7.72 -19.00 -31.69
N GLY A 242 -6.52 -18.40 -31.70
CA GLY A 242 -5.71 -18.23 -32.91
C GLY A 242 -4.70 -19.35 -33.22
N ASP A 243 -4.46 -20.28 -32.28
CA ASP A 243 -3.45 -21.35 -32.42
C ASP A 243 -4.06 -22.75 -32.64
N ALA A 244 -5.34 -22.83 -33.01
CA ALA A 244 -6.03 -24.08 -33.33
C ALA A 244 -6.69 -24.04 -34.72
N SER A 245 -5.88 -23.81 -35.76
CA SER A 245 -6.26 -24.02 -37.17
C SER A 245 -5.07 -24.44 -37.99
#